data_AF-A0A9N9CJ20-F1
#
_entry.id   AF-A0A9N9CJ20-F1
#
_cell.length_a   1.000
_cell.length_b   1.000
_cell.length_c   1.000
_cell.angle_alpha   90.00
_cell.angle_beta   90.00
_cell.angle_gamma   90.00
#
_symmetry.space_group_name_H-M   'P 1'
#
loop_
_entity.id
_entity.type
_entity.pdbx_description
1 polymer ?
#
loop_
_entity_poly.entity_id
_entity_poly.type
_entity_poly.pdbx_seq_one_letter_code
_entity_poly.pdbx_strand_id
1 'polypeptide(L)'
;NLRHACHQFALEQIQIQREQLKKIGLFTDYQKYYLTLDKEYKAEQIRVFGSKIPLLEKWQGKKIKVEKIFLGEKLLGLTYFHPYQKGAKGYVVDGSDFIEEKEGTGIVHLAPAFGAEDFAMAKKEKLIIDCPLGPNGLFNEKIGVSEIVNKHYSEVNKYVVADLEKRNLIVKKEIITHSYPHD
;
A
#
# COMPACT_ATOMS: atom_id res chain seq x y z
N ASN A 1 -21.14 -5.11 16.17
CA ASN A 1 -20.28 -4.60 15.06
C ASN A 1 -18.88 -5.15 15.29
N LEU A 2 -18.28 -5.79 14.27
CA LEU A 2 -16.93 -6.37 14.31
C LEU A 2 -15.88 -5.40 14.89
N ARG A 3 -15.95 -4.11 14.57
CA ARG A 3 -15.02 -3.08 15.09
C ARG A 3 -15.08 -2.92 16.60
N HIS A 4 -16.27 -2.97 17.18
CA HIS A 4 -16.40 -2.89 18.63
C HIS A 4 -15.78 -4.13 19.28
N ALA A 5 -15.96 -5.31 18.66
CA ALA A 5 -15.36 -6.55 19.13
C ALA A 5 -13.82 -6.52 19.02
N CYS A 6 -13.26 -6.09 17.88
CA CYS A 6 -11.83 -5.92 17.69
C CYS A 6 -11.23 -4.89 18.66
N HIS A 7 -11.95 -3.79 18.93
CA HIS A 7 -11.50 -2.77 19.88
C HIS A 7 -11.45 -3.30 21.31
N GLN A 8 -12.49 -4.00 21.77
CA GLN A 8 -12.48 -4.61 23.11
C GLN A 8 -11.39 -5.68 23.21
N PHE A 9 -11.27 -6.53 22.20
CA PHE A 9 -10.22 -7.55 22.15
C PHE A 9 -8.82 -6.93 22.22
N ALA A 10 -8.55 -5.84 21.49
CA ALA A 10 -7.27 -5.15 21.55
C ALA A 10 -6.97 -4.63 22.97
N LEU A 11 -7.95 -4.03 23.65
CA LEU A 11 -7.80 -3.55 25.03
C LEU A 11 -7.51 -4.69 26.03
N GLU A 12 -8.20 -5.82 25.88
CA GLU A 12 -7.94 -7.02 26.68
C GLU A 12 -6.53 -7.56 26.47
N GLN A 13 -6.08 -7.67 25.21
CA GLN A 13 -4.75 -8.16 24.87
C GLN A 13 -3.64 -7.23 25.39
N ILE A 14 -3.84 -5.90 25.36
CA ILE A 14 -2.90 -4.93 25.95
C ILE A 14 -2.69 -5.22 27.44
N GLN A 15 -3.76 -5.52 28.18
CA GLN A 15 -3.67 -5.80 29.60
C GLN A 15 -2.95 -7.13 29.87
N ILE A 16 -3.22 -8.17 29.08
CA ILE A 16 -2.55 -9.47 29.18
C ILE A 16 -1.04 -9.31 28.92
N GLN A 17 -0.67 -8.64 27.83
CA GLN A 17 0.72 -8.42 27.46
C GLN A 17 1.45 -7.56 28.51
N ARG A 18 0.80 -6.55 29.08
CA ARG A 18 1.36 -5.75 30.17
C ARG A 18 1.76 -6.61 31.37
N GLU A 19 0.88 -7.51 31.80
CA GLU A 19 1.17 -8.42 32.93
C GLU A 19 2.26 -9.45 32.58
N GLN A 20 2.30 -9.92 31.33
CA GLN A 20 3.38 -10.79 30.86
C GLN A 20 4.74 -10.06 30.86
N LEU A 21 4.79 -8.81 30.38
CA LEU A 21 6.00 -7.98 30.38
C LEU A 21 6.52 -7.70 31.80
N LYS A 22 5.62 -7.46 32.76
CA LYS A 22 5.97 -7.36 34.18
C LYS A 22 6.59 -8.64 34.72
N LYS A 23 6.01 -9.80 34.38
CA LYS A 23 6.51 -11.11 34.83
C LYS A 23 7.92 -11.43 34.34
N ILE A 24 8.26 -11.02 33.11
CA ILE A 24 9.62 -11.21 32.57
C ILE A 24 10.61 -10.13 33.05
N GLY A 25 10.17 -9.22 33.92
CA GLY A 25 11.04 -8.21 34.53
C GLY A 25 11.48 -7.11 33.56
N LEU A 26 10.71 -6.83 32.50
CA LEU A 26 11.05 -5.74 31.58
C LEU A 26 11.03 -4.40 32.33
N PHE A 27 12.11 -3.64 32.27
CA PHE A 27 12.23 -2.36 32.98
C PHE A 27 11.67 -1.23 32.11
N THR A 28 10.36 -1.02 32.16
CA THR A 28 9.66 0.03 31.40
C THR A 28 8.54 0.68 32.22
N ASP A 29 8.08 1.85 31.80
CA ASP A 29 6.94 2.53 32.40
C ASP A 29 5.63 1.95 31.86
N TYR A 30 5.03 1.05 32.63
CA TYR A 30 3.77 0.39 32.27
C TYR A 30 2.55 1.32 32.30
N GLN A 31 2.68 2.53 32.86
CA GLN A 31 1.64 3.55 32.89
C GLN A 31 1.77 4.53 31.72
N LYS A 32 2.97 4.68 31.14
CA LYS A 32 3.26 5.55 30.00
C LYS A 32 3.53 4.75 28.72
N TYR A 33 2.48 4.52 27.94
CA TYR A 33 2.52 3.80 26.68
C TYR A 33 1.65 4.52 25.66
N TYR A 34 1.95 4.35 24.37
CA TYR A 34 1.10 4.84 23.29
C TYR A 34 0.22 3.70 22.79
N LEU A 35 -1.05 3.98 22.51
CA LEU A 35 -1.89 3.05 21.78
C LEU A 35 -2.15 3.61 20.38
N THR A 36 -1.94 2.78 19.37
CA THR A 36 -2.24 3.16 17.98
C THR A 36 -3.73 3.45 17.75
N LEU A 37 -4.58 2.97 18.65
CA LEU A 37 -6.02 3.21 18.67
C LEU A 37 -6.44 4.50 19.38
N ASP A 38 -5.52 5.20 20.08
CA ASP A 38 -5.79 6.47 20.74
C ASP A 38 -6.13 7.57 19.74
N LYS A 39 -6.99 8.50 20.17
CA LYS A 39 -7.42 9.63 19.33
C LYS A 39 -6.26 10.52 18.92
N GLU A 40 -5.29 10.71 19.81
CA GLU A 40 -4.09 11.52 19.56
C GLU A 40 -3.17 10.86 18.53
N TYR A 41 -2.96 9.54 18.63
CA TYR A 41 -2.18 8.79 17.65
C TYR A 41 -2.83 8.81 16.26
N LYS A 42 -4.16 8.61 16.19
CA LYS A 42 -4.93 8.75 14.94
C LYS A 42 -4.91 10.16 14.36
N ALA A 43 -4.90 11.19 15.22
CA ALA A 43 -4.79 12.58 14.80
C ALA A 43 -3.40 12.88 14.21
N GLU A 44 -2.35 12.26 14.73
CA GLU A 44 -1.00 12.40 14.20
C GLU A 44 -0.86 11.73 12.83
N GLN A 45 -1.44 10.53 12.62
CA GLN A 45 -1.53 9.92 11.28
C GLN A 45 -2.24 10.84 10.27
N ILE A 46 -3.32 11.51 10.70
CA ILE A 46 -4.00 12.51 9.87
C ILE A 46 -3.10 13.71 9.55
N ARG A 47 -2.31 14.19 10.52
CA ARG A 47 -1.36 15.29 10.31
C ARG A 47 -0.24 14.90 9.34
N VAL A 48 0.28 13.68 9.43
CA VAL A 48 1.32 13.22 8.52
C VAL A 48 0.77 13.08 7.10
N PHE A 49 -0.47 12.61 6.90
CA PHE A 49 -1.10 12.69 5.57
C PHE A 49 -1.25 14.13 5.08
N GLY A 50 -1.68 15.05 5.96
CA GLY A 50 -1.72 16.48 5.68
C GLY A 50 -0.36 17.08 5.28
N SER A 51 0.73 16.57 5.85
CA SER A 51 2.10 17.00 5.52
C SER A 51 2.51 16.69 4.07
N LYS A 52 1.80 15.78 3.39
CA LYS A 52 2.02 15.45 1.98
C LYS A 52 1.32 16.42 1.02
N ILE A 53 0.41 17.29 1.48
CA ILE A 53 -0.31 18.25 0.61
C ILE A 53 0.65 19.20 -0.13
N PRO A 54 1.61 19.88 0.54
CA PRO A 54 2.54 20.76 -0.15
C PRO A 54 3.36 20.05 -1.23
N LEU A 55 3.69 18.77 -0.98
CA LEU A 55 4.37 17.93 -1.95
C LEU A 55 3.49 17.68 -3.19
N LEU A 56 2.22 17.33 -2.98
CA LEU A 56 1.25 17.15 -4.07
C LEU A 56 1.00 18.44 -4.85
N GLU A 57 0.89 19.59 -4.18
CA GLU A 57 0.74 20.91 -4.82
C GLU A 57 1.93 21.23 -5.71
N LYS A 58 3.15 20.96 -5.22
CA LYS A 58 4.39 21.09 -6.00
C LYS A 58 4.37 20.19 -7.24
N TRP A 59 3.88 18.95 -7.10
CA TRP A 59 3.83 18.00 -8.22
C TRP A 59 2.83 18.40 -9.29
N GLN A 60 1.69 18.95 -8.86
CA GLN A 60 0.57 19.29 -9.74
C GLN A 60 0.62 20.73 -10.25
N GLY A 61 1.52 21.57 -9.72
CA GLY A 61 1.65 22.99 -10.08
C GLY A 61 0.41 23.82 -9.75
N LYS A 62 -0.44 23.35 -8.82
CA LYS A 62 -1.70 23.99 -8.46
C LYS A 62 -1.97 23.82 -6.97
N LYS A 63 -2.70 24.79 -6.39
CA LYS A 63 -3.19 24.66 -5.03
C LYS A 63 -4.20 23.52 -4.95
N ILE A 64 -4.10 22.72 -3.90
CA ILE A 64 -4.98 21.59 -3.63
C ILE A 64 -5.85 21.95 -2.44
N LYS A 65 -7.16 21.92 -2.66
CA LYS A 65 -8.13 22.06 -1.60
C LYS A 65 -8.45 20.67 -1.03
N VAL A 66 -8.23 20.49 0.26
CA VAL A 66 -8.69 19.29 0.96
C VAL A 66 -10.19 19.34 1.10
N GLU A 67 -10.90 18.44 0.44
CA GLU A 67 -12.36 18.33 0.57
C GLU A 67 -12.76 17.54 1.82
N LYS A 68 -12.01 16.48 2.12
CA LYS A 68 -12.33 15.58 3.23
C LYS A 68 -11.10 14.86 3.73
N ILE A 69 -11.07 14.61 5.03
CA ILE A 69 -10.08 13.75 5.68
C ILE A 69 -10.83 12.63 6.41
N PHE A 70 -10.30 11.41 6.32
CA PHE A 70 -10.86 10.26 7.00
C PHE A 70 -9.78 9.20 7.26
N LEU A 71 -10.07 8.29 8.18
CA LEU A 71 -9.19 7.16 8.49
C LEU A 71 -9.06 6.22 7.29
N GLY A 72 -7.84 5.72 7.03
CA GLY A 72 -7.55 4.78 5.95
C GLY A 72 -8.43 3.52 5.99
N GLU A 73 -8.91 3.13 7.17
CA GLU A 73 -9.90 2.06 7.35
C GLU A 73 -11.17 2.23 6.50
N LYS A 74 -11.55 3.46 6.14
CA LYS A 74 -12.69 3.71 5.24
C LYS A 74 -12.41 3.37 3.78
N LEU A 75 -11.14 3.17 3.42
CA LEU A 75 -10.74 2.72 2.08
C LEU A 75 -10.84 1.21 1.95
N LEU A 76 -10.74 0.46 3.04
CA LEU A 76 -10.76 -1.01 3.00
C LEU A 76 -12.01 -1.55 2.30
N GLY A 77 -11.80 -2.44 1.34
CA GLY A 77 -12.84 -3.03 0.50
C GLY A 77 -13.39 -2.12 -0.60
N LEU A 78 -12.97 -0.85 -0.69
CA LEU A 78 -13.35 0.00 -1.84
C LEU A 78 -12.77 -0.58 -3.11
N THR A 79 -13.57 -0.58 -4.17
CA THR A 79 -13.13 -1.06 -5.48
C THR A 79 -12.55 0.06 -6.34
N TYR A 80 -11.54 -0.27 -7.14
CA TYR A 80 -10.95 0.65 -8.12
C TYR A 80 -10.80 -0.02 -9.49
N PHE A 81 -10.69 0.78 -10.55
CA PHE A 81 -10.45 0.28 -11.89
C PHE A 81 -8.96 0.06 -12.12
N HIS A 82 -8.59 -1.12 -12.62
CA HIS A 82 -7.21 -1.38 -13.03
C HIS A 82 -6.89 -0.59 -14.31
N PRO A 83 -5.71 0.03 -14.44
CA PRO A 83 -5.35 0.82 -15.62
C PRO A 83 -5.22 0.03 -16.93
N TYR A 84 -5.34 -1.30 -16.91
CA TYR A 84 -5.03 -2.18 -18.05
C TYR A 84 -6.05 -3.32 -18.19
N GLN A 85 -6.46 -3.96 -17.10
CA GLN A 85 -7.48 -4.99 -17.13
C GLN A 85 -8.88 -4.36 -17.22
N LYS A 86 -9.40 -4.19 -18.44
CA LYS A 86 -10.74 -3.63 -18.68
C LYS A 86 -11.81 -4.43 -17.96
N GLY A 87 -12.63 -3.74 -17.17
CA GLY A 87 -13.73 -4.35 -16.41
C GLY A 87 -13.31 -5.05 -15.12
N ALA A 88 -12.01 -5.28 -14.90
CA ALA A 88 -11.50 -5.78 -13.65
C ALA A 88 -11.58 -4.69 -12.56
N LYS A 89 -12.07 -5.09 -11.39
CA LYS A 89 -12.08 -4.26 -10.19
C LYS A 89 -11.09 -4.84 -9.20
N GLY A 90 -10.08 -4.04 -8.84
CA GLY A 90 -9.29 -4.32 -7.65
C GLY A 90 -10.03 -3.84 -6.41
N TYR A 91 -9.56 -4.22 -5.24
CA TYR A 91 -10.07 -3.72 -3.96
C TYR A 91 -8.92 -3.40 -3.01
N VAL A 92 -9.16 -2.49 -2.07
CA VAL A 92 -8.16 -2.08 -1.10
C VAL A 92 -8.15 -3.04 0.08
N VAL A 93 -6.95 -3.49 0.46
CA VAL A 93 -6.69 -4.36 1.63
C VAL A 93 -5.82 -3.63 2.65
N ASP A 94 -5.78 -4.16 3.86
CA ASP A 94 -4.98 -3.58 4.94
C ASP A 94 -3.51 -4.00 4.82
N GLY A 95 -2.65 -3.06 4.44
CA GLY A 95 -1.20 -3.24 4.34
C GLY A 95 -0.42 -2.63 5.50
N SER A 96 -1.07 -2.31 6.62
CA SER A 96 -0.44 -1.60 7.75
C SER A 96 0.79 -2.29 8.33
N ASP A 97 0.92 -3.61 8.12
CA ASP A 97 1.99 -4.43 8.70
C ASP A 97 3.36 -4.21 8.02
N PHE A 98 3.40 -3.65 6.80
CA PHE A 98 4.65 -3.47 6.04
C PHE A 98 4.71 -2.21 5.18
N ILE A 99 3.62 -1.43 5.09
CA ILE A 99 3.65 -0.14 4.40
C ILE A 99 4.17 0.94 5.35
N GLU A 100 5.29 1.54 4.99
CA GLU A 100 5.84 2.69 5.72
C GLU A 100 5.25 4.02 5.23
N GLU A 101 5.06 4.95 6.17
CA GLU A 101 4.49 6.28 5.90
C GLU A 101 5.52 7.30 5.36
N LYS A 102 6.82 7.00 5.53
CA LYS A 102 7.90 7.95 5.24
C LYS A 102 7.98 8.26 3.74
N GLU A 103 7.72 7.27 2.88
CA GLU A 103 7.92 7.38 1.44
C GLU A 103 6.64 7.11 0.64
N GLY A 104 6.60 7.61 -0.59
CA GLY A 104 5.44 7.45 -1.48
C GLY A 104 4.18 8.16 -0.98
N THR A 105 3.03 7.57 -1.31
CA THR A 105 1.68 8.13 -1.13
C THR A 105 0.92 7.52 0.05
N GLY A 106 1.47 6.48 0.70
CA GLY A 106 0.76 5.64 1.67
C GLY A 106 -0.22 4.63 1.03
N ILE A 107 -0.30 4.57 -0.30
CA ILE A 107 -1.04 3.54 -1.05
C ILE A 107 -0.06 2.79 -1.94
N VAL A 108 0.00 1.47 -1.80
CA VAL A 108 0.97 0.61 -2.50
C VAL A 108 0.23 -0.32 -3.45
N HIS A 109 0.80 -0.51 -4.64
CA HIS A 109 0.32 -1.52 -5.59
C HIS A 109 0.75 -2.91 -5.14
N LEU A 110 -0.18 -3.87 -5.18
CA LEU A 110 0.07 -5.25 -4.79
C LEU A 110 0.25 -6.14 -6.04
N ALA A 111 1.43 -6.74 -6.18
CA ALA A 111 1.85 -7.58 -7.29
C ALA A 111 2.36 -8.96 -6.78
N PRO A 112 1.47 -9.94 -6.53
CA PRO A 112 1.79 -11.15 -5.75
C PRO A 112 2.91 -12.03 -6.31
N ALA A 113 3.14 -11.97 -7.62
CA ALA A 113 4.15 -12.77 -8.30
C ALA A 113 5.55 -12.14 -8.26
N PHE A 114 5.71 -10.92 -7.75
CA PHE A 114 6.92 -10.10 -7.91
C PHE A 114 7.47 -9.50 -6.61
N GLY A 115 6.82 -9.75 -5.46
CA GLY A 115 7.24 -9.26 -4.14
C GLY A 115 6.91 -10.24 -3.02
N ALA A 116 7.77 -10.35 -2.01
CA ALA A 116 7.60 -11.28 -0.91
C ALA A 116 6.43 -10.87 0.01
N GLU A 117 6.34 -9.58 0.33
CA GLU A 117 5.27 -8.98 1.11
C GLU A 117 3.92 -9.10 0.38
N ASP A 118 3.92 -8.83 -0.92
CA ASP A 118 2.74 -8.97 -1.78
C ASP A 118 2.24 -10.41 -1.84
N PHE A 119 3.16 -11.38 -1.95
CA PHE A 119 2.83 -12.80 -1.94
C PHE A 119 2.22 -13.26 -0.60
N ALA A 120 2.78 -12.80 0.52
CA ALA A 120 2.25 -13.08 1.85
C ALA A 120 0.84 -12.50 2.03
N MET A 121 0.63 -11.26 1.61
CA MET A 121 -0.68 -10.61 1.62
C MET A 121 -1.67 -11.32 0.71
N ALA A 122 -1.26 -11.69 -0.51
CA ALA A 122 -2.10 -12.43 -1.44
C ALA A 122 -2.55 -13.78 -0.89
N LYS A 123 -1.68 -14.50 -0.18
CA LYS A 123 -2.05 -15.74 0.52
C LYS A 123 -3.08 -15.51 1.63
N LYS A 124 -2.88 -14.47 2.46
CA LYS A 124 -3.80 -14.09 3.54
C LYS A 124 -5.19 -13.76 2.98
N GLU A 125 -5.23 -13.00 1.90
CA GLU A 125 -6.45 -12.54 1.22
C GLU A 125 -7.02 -13.57 0.23
N LYS A 126 -6.35 -14.72 0.05
CA LYS A 126 -6.72 -15.80 -0.90
C LYS A 126 -6.86 -15.30 -2.34
N LEU A 127 -5.97 -14.39 -2.75
CA LEU A 127 -5.90 -13.87 -4.10
C LEU A 127 -5.33 -14.91 -5.07
N ILE A 128 -5.74 -14.79 -6.34
CA ILE A 128 -5.14 -15.55 -7.42
C ILE A 128 -3.73 -15.00 -7.66
N ILE A 129 -2.75 -15.92 -7.64
CA ILE A 129 -1.35 -15.60 -7.89
C ILE A 129 -1.01 -16.15 -9.28
N ASP A 130 -1.03 -15.27 -10.27
CA ASP A 130 -0.61 -15.58 -11.63
C ASP A 130 0.61 -14.76 -11.99
N CYS A 131 1.68 -15.44 -12.40
CA CYS A 131 2.86 -14.80 -12.96
C CYS A 131 2.71 -14.70 -14.49
N PRO A 132 2.59 -13.49 -15.06
CA PRO A 132 2.50 -13.31 -16.50
C PRO A 132 3.87 -13.31 -17.19
N LEU A 133 4.97 -13.55 -16.48
CA LEU A 133 6.34 -13.51 -17.02
C LEU A 133 6.91 -14.92 -17.15
N GLY A 134 7.49 -15.24 -18.30
CA GLY A 134 8.23 -16.47 -18.54
C GLY A 134 9.67 -16.42 -17.99
N PRO A 135 10.38 -17.56 -17.96
CA PRO A 135 11.78 -17.64 -17.49
C PRO A 135 12.76 -16.85 -18.37
N ASN A 136 12.35 -16.49 -19.59
CA ASN A 136 13.11 -15.65 -20.52
C ASN A 136 12.81 -14.15 -20.37
N GLY A 137 12.05 -13.74 -19.35
CA GLY A 137 11.67 -12.34 -19.13
C GLY A 137 10.64 -11.80 -20.11
N LEU A 138 9.97 -12.66 -20.89
CA LEU A 138 8.90 -12.27 -21.81
C LEU A 138 7.52 -12.43 -21.18
N PHE A 139 6.63 -11.48 -21.44
CA PHE A 139 5.23 -11.59 -21.00
C PHE A 139 4.44 -12.60 -21.84
N ASN A 140 3.60 -13.40 -21.17
CA ASN A 140 2.66 -14.33 -21.77
C ASN A 140 1.22 -13.75 -21.81
N GLU A 141 0.29 -14.49 -22.41
CA GLU A 141 -1.11 -14.06 -22.59
C GLU A 141 -1.86 -13.76 -21.28
N LYS A 142 -1.43 -14.33 -20.14
CA LYS A 142 -2.05 -14.09 -18.83
C LYS A 142 -1.98 -12.63 -18.39
N ILE A 143 -1.10 -11.82 -18.99
CA ILE A 143 -1.01 -10.39 -18.69
C ILE A 143 -2.31 -9.64 -19.05
N GLY A 144 -3.13 -10.16 -19.97
CA GLY A 144 -4.40 -9.56 -20.37
C GLY A 144 -4.25 -8.26 -21.17
N VAL A 145 -3.06 -7.97 -21.67
CA VAL A 145 -2.72 -6.78 -22.48
C VAL A 145 -1.97 -7.27 -23.72
N SER A 146 -2.68 -7.38 -24.84
CA SER A 146 -2.18 -7.93 -26.10
C SER A 146 -0.90 -7.26 -26.60
N GLU A 147 -0.77 -5.96 -26.39
CA GLU A 147 0.29 -5.11 -26.91
C GLU A 147 1.65 -5.40 -26.28
N ILE A 148 1.67 -6.10 -25.14
CA ILE A 148 2.91 -6.42 -24.41
C ILE A 148 3.22 -7.92 -24.35
N VAL A 149 2.35 -8.77 -24.90
CA VAL A 149 2.64 -10.20 -25.05
C VAL A 149 3.89 -10.39 -25.91
N ASN A 150 4.76 -11.31 -25.52
CA ASN A 150 6.07 -11.60 -26.12
C ASN A 150 7.09 -10.44 -26.07
N LYS A 151 6.84 -9.38 -25.29
CA LYS A 151 7.82 -8.31 -25.05
C LYS A 151 8.62 -8.57 -23.78
N HIS A 152 9.89 -8.18 -23.80
CA HIS A 152 10.77 -8.27 -22.63
C HIS A 152 10.42 -7.18 -21.61
N TYR A 153 10.50 -7.49 -20.30
CA TYR A 153 10.07 -6.57 -19.24
C TYR A 153 10.73 -5.18 -19.32
N SER A 154 12.00 -5.12 -19.73
CA SER A 154 12.75 -3.86 -19.87
C SER A 154 12.21 -2.95 -20.98
N GLU A 155 11.61 -3.52 -22.03
CA GLU A 155 10.98 -2.77 -23.13
C GLU A 155 9.60 -2.27 -22.73
N VAL A 156 8.87 -3.09 -21.97
CA VAL A 156 7.50 -2.80 -21.53
C VAL A 156 7.43 -1.59 -20.61
N ASN A 157 8.45 -1.35 -19.79
CA ASN A 157 8.50 -0.16 -18.93
C ASN A 157 8.34 1.15 -19.71
N LYS A 158 9.02 1.28 -20.87
CA LYS A 158 8.92 2.47 -21.72
C LYS A 158 7.52 2.62 -22.32
N TYR A 159 6.93 1.50 -22.74
CA TYR A 159 5.58 1.47 -23.28
C TYR A 159 4.52 1.87 -22.24
N VAL A 160 4.58 1.28 -21.04
CA VAL A 160 3.63 1.53 -19.95
C VAL A 160 3.66 3.00 -19.54
N VAL A 161 4.84 3.58 -19.37
CA VAL A 161 4.98 5.00 -19.03
C VAL A 161 4.35 5.88 -20.12
N ALA A 162 4.68 5.66 -21.39
CA ALA A 162 4.14 6.47 -22.50
C ALA A 162 2.61 6.36 -22.61
N ASP A 163 2.05 5.16 -22.40
CA ASP A 163 0.61 4.94 -22.43
C ASP A 163 -0.11 5.62 -21.26
N LEU A 164 0.41 5.50 -20.03
CA LEU A 164 -0.17 6.17 -18.86
C LEU A 164 -0.10 7.70 -18.99
N GLU A 165 0.97 8.25 -19.59
CA GLU A 165 1.08 9.68 -19.92
C GLU A 165 0.01 10.10 -20.92
N LYS A 166 -0.13 9.36 -22.02
CA LYS A 166 -1.14 9.64 -23.05
C LYS A 166 -2.57 9.65 -22.49
N ARG A 167 -2.84 8.82 -21.47
CA ARG A 167 -4.14 8.71 -20.80
C ARG A 167 -4.32 9.66 -19.62
N ASN A 168 -3.34 10.54 -19.33
CA ASN A 168 -3.34 11.45 -18.18
C ASN A 168 -3.52 10.73 -16.83
N LEU A 169 -2.95 9.53 -16.69
CA LEU A 169 -3.03 8.73 -15.46
C LEU A 169 -1.78 8.88 -14.57
N ILE A 170 -0.78 9.64 -15.01
CA ILE A 170 0.42 9.94 -14.23
C ILE A 170 0.24 11.24 -13.44
N VAL A 171 0.34 11.14 -12.12
CA VAL A 171 0.37 12.30 -11.22
C VAL A 171 1.75 12.95 -11.20
N LYS A 172 2.81 12.13 -11.27
CA LYS A 172 4.21 12.56 -11.26
C LYS A 172 5.11 11.48 -11.86
N LYS A 173 6.16 11.92 -12.57
CA LYS A 173 7.26 11.08 -13.07
C LYS A 173 8.59 11.70 -12.65
N GLU A 174 9.43 10.91 -11.99
CA GLU A 174 10.82 11.27 -11.66
C GLU A 174 11.72 10.06 -11.88
N ILE A 175 13.00 10.32 -12.13
CA ILE A 175 14.04 9.29 -12.18
C ILE A 175 14.65 9.22 -10.79
N ILE A 176 14.60 8.03 -10.17
CA ILE A 176 15.15 7.78 -8.84
C ILE A 176 16.30 6.79 -8.98
N THR A 177 17.50 7.21 -8.57
CA THR A 177 18.66 6.32 -8.49
C THR A 177 18.64 5.61 -7.14
N HIS A 178 18.58 4.29 -7.16
CA HIS A 178 18.62 3.43 -5.98
C HIS A 178 19.45 2.18 -6.28
N SER A 179 19.89 1.49 -5.23
CA SER A 179 20.54 0.19 -5.37
C SER A 179 19.48 -0.85 -5.72
N TYR A 180 19.66 -1.52 -6.86
CA TYR A 180 18.79 -2.60 -7.30
C TYR A 180 19.57 -3.92 -7.27
N PRO A 181 18.95 -5.04 -6.86
CA PRO A 181 19.58 -6.35 -6.98
C PRO A 181 19.85 -6.65 -8.45
N HIS A 182 21.12 -6.86 -8.78
CA HIS A 182 21.58 -7.34 -10.07
C HIS A 182 22.14 -8.75 -9.88
N ASP A 183 21.99 -9.59 -10.91
CA ASP A 183 22.57 -10.93 -10.97
C ASP A 183 24.11 -10.89 -10.94
#